data_AF-A0A428R2T6-F1
#
_entry.id   AF-A0A428R2T6-F1
#
_cell.length_a   1.000
_cell.length_b   1.000
_cell.length_c   1.000
_cell.angle_alpha   90.00
_cell.angle_beta   90.00
_cell.angle_gamma   90.00
#
_symmetry.space_group_name_H-M   'P 1'
#
loop_
_entity.id
_entity.type
_entity.pdbx_description
1 polymer ?
#
loop_
_entity_poly.entity_id
_entity_poly.type
_entity_poly.pdbx_seq_one_letter_code
_entity_poly.pdbx_strand_id
1 'polypeptide(L)'
;METKREPPDAEKQACFHQVVNRFPDICPKFLASLVGSMDYKADKIINYILERENLGDHYPKEKMEVRSTLEEGSVGGGLIQQQRLFTDPNRPAERAGSAAFEMTQTMLAGDFPYVPMKSLVEILSNHKNHMYPTDAISLQQAMASGRVFECEGCFAEHPLNRLIHCDGDHPHLFCPKCCAAAAQTQISQSKHELRCISIENCSAGFSVGERVKYLSTDQIKALDRIAKEAEVEQNGQGVQQRSYQQQ
;
A
#
# COMPACT_ATOMS: atom_id res chain seq x y z
N MET A 1 40.44 -34.63 14.83
CA MET A 1 39.98 -34.18 13.49
C MET A 1 38.48 -34.01 13.59
N GLU A 2 38.04 -32.79 13.89
CA GLU A 2 36.63 -32.47 14.09
C GLU A 2 35.87 -32.60 12.78
N THR A 3 34.91 -33.52 12.79
CA THR A 3 33.98 -33.77 11.70
C THR A 3 33.03 -32.57 11.60
N LYS A 4 33.12 -31.82 10.48
CA LYS A 4 32.12 -30.81 10.11
C LYS A 4 30.76 -31.51 10.02
N ARG A 5 29.92 -31.38 11.04
CA ARG A 5 28.52 -31.77 10.96
C ARG A 5 27.87 -30.84 9.94
N GLU A 6 27.43 -31.38 8.82
CA GLU A 6 26.58 -30.62 7.91
C GLU A 6 25.31 -30.23 8.67
N PRO A 7 24.96 -28.93 8.74
CA PRO A 7 23.75 -28.52 9.42
C PRO A 7 22.52 -29.07 8.66
N PRO A 8 21.47 -29.49 9.38
CA PRO A 8 20.22 -29.95 8.77
C PRO A 8 19.67 -28.90 7.79
N ASP A 9 18.98 -29.36 6.74
CA ASP A 9 18.47 -28.50 5.67
C ASP A 9 17.57 -27.35 6.20
N ALA A 10 16.89 -27.59 7.33
CA ALA A 10 16.13 -26.59 8.06
C ALA A 10 16.98 -25.44 8.64
N GLU A 11 18.20 -25.72 9.13
CA GLU A 11 19.11 -24.69 9.64
C GLU A 11 19.72 -23.85 8.50
N LYS A 12 19.96 -24.49 7.35
CA LYS A 12 20.39 -23.77 6.13
C LYS A 12 19.28 -22.81 5.70
N GLN A 13 18.05 -23.29 5.58
CA GLN A 13 16.89 -22.47 5.22
C GLN A 13 16.62 -21.34 6.22
N ALA A 14 16.74 -21.60 7.52
CA ALA A 14 16.61 -20.57 8.56
C ALA A 14 17.68 -19.47 8.43
N CYS A 15 18.93 -19.86 8.14
CA CYS A 15 20.02 -18.91 7.91
C CYS A 15 19.76 -18.05 6.67
N PHE A 16 19.39 -18.65 5.55
CA PHE A 16 19.03 -17.90 4.33
C PHE A 16 17.87 -16.94 4.59
N HIS A 17 16.82 -17.39 5.28
CA HIS A 17 15.65 -16.57 5.58
C HIS A 17 15.99 -15.36 6.48
N GLN A 18 16.84 -15.54 7.49
CA GLN A 18 17.28 -14.45 8.36
C GLN A 18 18.09 -13.38 7.61
N VAL A 19 18.97 -13.79 6.68
CA VAL A 19 19.78 -12.84 5.90
C VAL A 19 18.92 -12.10 4.87
N VAL A 20 18.03 -12.79 4.17
CA VAL A 20 17.12 -12.18 3.18
C VAL A 20 16.10 -11.24 3.84
N ASN A 21 15.60 -11.56 5.03
CA ASN A 21 14.72 -10.66 5.79
C ASN A 21 15.41 -9.35 6.18
N ARG A 22 16.73 -9.38 6.40
CA ARG A 22 17.49 -8.17 6.74
C ARG A 22 17.94 -7.41 5.50
N PHE A 23 18.27 -8.11 4.42
CA PHE A 23 18.74 -7.54 3.15
C PHE A 23 17.90 -8.07 1.99
N PRO A 24 16.72 -7.47 1.73
CA PRO A 24 15.78 -7.98 0.74
C PRO A 24 16.25 -7.81 -0.72
N ASP A 25 17.30 -7.01 -0.95
CA ASP A 25 17.87 -6.71 -2.27
C ASP A 25 19.16 -7.50 -2.57
N ILE A 26 19.62 -8.36 -1.66
CA ILE A 26 20.87 -9.11 -1.80
C ILE A 26 20.78 -10.18 -2.90
N CYS A 27 21.78 -10.23 -3.79
CA CYS A 27 21.80 -11.25 -4.84
C CYS A 27 21.92 -12.67 -4.23
N PRO A 28 21.01 -13.61 -4.55
CA PRO A 28 20.99 -14.96 -3.97
C PRO A 28 22.20 -15.81 -4.41
N LYS A 29 22.77 -15.52 -5.60
CA LYS A 29 24.02 -16.16 -6.05
C LYS A 29 25.22 -15.74 -5.20
N PHE A 30 25.27 -14.47 -4.82
CA PHE A 30 26.28 -13.94 -3.91
C PHE A 30 26.12 -14.54 -2.51
N LEU A 31 24.88 -14.58 -1.99
CA LEU A 31 24.57 -15.18 -0.69
C LEU A 31 24.93 -16.68 -0.65
N ALA A 32 24.58 -17.46 -1.69
CA ALA A 32 24.93 -18.88 -1.77
C ALA A 32 26.44 -19.14 -1.73
N SER A 33 27.23 -18.26 -2.35
CA SER A 33 28.70 -18.34 -2.30
C SER A 33 29.28 -17.98 -0.92
N LEU A 34 28.61 -17.09 -0.18
CA LEU A 34 29.07 -16.58 1.11
C LEU A 34 28.71 -17.52 2.28
N VAL A 35 27.50 -18.07 2.23
CA VAL A 35 26.96 -18.98 3.26
C VAL A 35 27.81 -20.25 3.38
N GLY A 36 28.30 -20.78 2.25
CA GLY A 36 29.19 -21.95 2.23
C GLY A 36 30.55 -21.71 2.88
N SER A 37 31.05 -20.46 2.85
CA SER A 37 32.32 -20.08 3.49
C SER A 37 32.18 -19.70 4.97
N MET A 38 30.97 -19.36 5.43
CA MET A 38 30.72 -18.83 6.78
C MET A 38 29.90 -19.76 7.69
N ASP A 39 29.86 -21.06 7.38
CA ASP A 39 29.32 -22.12 8.23
C ASP A 39 27.82 -21.96 8.56
N TYR A 40 27.04 -21.40 7.62
CA TYR A 40 25.59 -21.23 7.74
C TYR A 40 25.13 -20.48 9.02
N LYS A 41 25.96 -19.59 9.57
CA LYS A 41 25.57 -18.72 10.69
C LYS A 41 25.16 -17.33 10.21
N ALA A 42 23.86 -17.03 10.34
CA ALA A 42 23.27 -15.77 9.87
C ALA A 42 23.96 -14.54 10.49
N ASP A 43 24.24 -14.54 11.78
CA ASP A 43 24.85 -13.39 12.48
C ASP A 43 26.22 -13.02 11.90
N LYS A 44 27.03 -14.01 11.54
CA LYS A 44 28.36 -13.78 10.95
C LYS A 44 28.25 -13.18 9.55
N ILE A 45 27.28 -13.67 8.78
CA ILE A 45 27.03 -13.22 7.41
C ILE A 45 26.48 -11.79 7.42
N ILE A 46 25.54 -11.50 8.32
CA ILE A 46 24.95 -10.17 8.50
C ILE A 46 26.03 -9.16 8.91
N ASN A 47 26.84 -9.48 9.92
CA ASN A 47 27.91 -8.57 10.36
C ASN A 47 28.95 -8.32 9.26
N TYR A 48 29.33 -9.36 8.51
CA TYR A 48 30.25 -9.21 7.38
C TYR A 48 29.68 -8.30 6.26
N ILE A 49 28.37 -8.41 5.97
CA ILE A 49 27.71 -7.54 4.99
C ILE A 49 27.68 -6.09 5.48
N LEU A 50 27.33 -5.87 6.75
CA LEU A 50 27.31 -4.53 7.36
C LEU A 50 28.71 -3.89 7.41
N GLU A 51 29.75 -4.67 7.69
CA GLU A 51 31.14 -4.19 7.69
C GLU A 51 31.59 -3.74 6.29
N ARG A 52 31.18 -4.44 5.23
CA ARG A 52 31.50 -4.06 3.85
C ARG A 52 30.74 -2.83 3.37
N GLU A 53 29.49 -2.67 3.78
CA GLU A 53 28.73 -1.43 3.50
C GLU A 53 29.38 -0.21 4.15
N ASN A 54 29.86 -0.33 5.40
CA ASN A 54 30.55 0.77 6.10
C ASN A 54 31.89 1.15 5.46
N LEU A 55 32.50 0.25 4.69
CA LEU A 55 33.74 0.49 3.95
C LEU A 55 33.50 1.06 2.53
N GLY A 56 32.24 1.23 2.12
CA GLY A 56 31.86 1.75 0.81
C GLY A 56 31.81 0.69 -0.31
N ASP A 57 32.02 -0.57 0.01
CA ASP A 57 31.89 -1.70 -0.91
C ASP A 57 30.45 -2.22 -0.87
N HIS A 58 29.58 -1.67 -1.72
CA HIS A 58 28.20 -2.15 -1.83
C HIS A 58 28.16 -3.58 -2.37
N TYR A 59 27.44 -4.46 -1.66
CA TYR A 59 27.25 -5.83 -2.09
C TYR A 59 26.39 -5.88 -3.38
N PRO A 60 26.56 -6.91 -4.25
CA PRO A 60 25.80 -7.03 -5.47
C PRO A 60 24.29 -7.16 -5.20
N LYS A 61 23.54 -6.14 -5.60
CA LYS A 61 22.07 -6.10 -5.50
C LYS A 61 21.45 -6.71 -6.76
N GLU A 62 20.44 -7.55 -6.59
CA GLU A 62 19.69 -8.04 -7.75
C GLU A 62 18.84 -6.89 -8.30
N LYS A 63 18.79 -6.71 -9.63
CA LYS A 63 17.87 -5.75 -10.25
C LYS A 63 16.46 -6.30 -10.05
N MET A 64 15.83 -5.90 -8.96
CA MET A 64 14.50 -6.33 -8.61
C MET A 64 13.53 -5.73 -9.63
N GLU A 65 13.18 -6.49 -10.67
CA GLU A 65 11.84 -6.34 -11.22
C GLU A 65 10.90 -6.62 -10.07
N VAL A 66 10.12 -5.61 -9.69
CA VAL A 66 9.18 -5.65 -8.58
C VAL A 66 8.19 -6.80 -8.81
N ARG A 67 8.52 -7.99 -8.31
CA ARG A 67 7.51 -8.98 -7.97
C ARG A 67 6.98 -8.55 -6.63
N SER A 68 5.86 -7.84 -6.68
CA SER A 68 5.02 -7.58 -5.52
C SER A 68 4.65 -8.92 -4.89
N THR A 69 5.35 -9.31 -3.83
CA THR A 69 4.84 -10.32 -2.90
C THR A 69 3.73 -9.62 -2.11
N LEU A 70 2.54 -9.57 -2.73
CA LEU A 70 1.32 -9.42 -1.98
C LEU A 70 1.13 -10.76 -1.28
N GLU A 71 1.26 -10.77 0.04
CA GLU A 71 0.89 -11.96 0.81
C GLU A 71 -0.53 -12.38 0.43
N GLU A 72 -0.69 -13.68 0.24
CA GLU A 72 -1.91 -14.35 -0.20
C GLU A 72 -3.00 -14.27 0.89
N GLY A 73 -3.48 -13.07 1.17
CA GLY A 73 -4.64 -12.78 1.99
C GLY A 73 -5.84 -12.51 1.09
N SER A 74 -6.48 -13.56 0.60
CA SER A 74 -7.88 -13.61 0.15
C SER A 74 -8.50 -12.39 -0.60
N VAL A 75 -7.76 -11.72 -1.48
CA VAL A 75 -8.31 -10.72 -2.43
C VAL A 75 -7.76 -11.00 -3.84
N GLY A 76 -7.96 -12.21 -4.35
CA GLY A 76 -7.09 -12.76 -5.40
C GLY A 76 -7.72 -13.16 -6.74
N GLY A 77 -8.99 -12.85 -7.02
CA GLY A 77 -9.63 -13.28 -8.28
C GLY A 77 -9.79 -12.17 -9.33
N GLY A 78 -10.50 -11.11 -8.97
CA GLY A 78 -10.93 -10.07 -9.92
C GLY A 78 -9.85 -9.05 -10.29
N LEU A 79 -9.03 -8.61 -9.33
CA LEU A 79 -8.05 -7.53 -9.54
C LEU A 79 -6.90 -7.97 -10.47
N ILE A 80 -6.46 -9.23 -10.39
CA ILE A 80 -5.45 -9.80 -11.28
C ILE A 80 -5.99 -9.93 -12.70
N GLN A 81 -7.25 -10.34 -12.87
CA GLN A 81 -7.91 -10.38 -14.17
C GLN A 81 -8.03 -8.97 -14.79
N GLN A 82 -8.38 -7.97 -13.99
CA GLN A 82 -8.49 -6.58 -14.43
C GLN A 82 -7.14 -5.98 -14.81
N GLN A 83 -6.09 -6.19 -14.01
CA GLN A 83 -4.73 -5.74 -14.35
C GLN A 83 -4.27 -6.30 -15.71
N ARG A 84 -4.54 -7.58 -15.98
CA ARG A 84 -4.20 -8.22 -17.27
C ARG A 84 -4.88 -7.56 -18.47
N LEU A 85 -6.11 -7.07 -18.32
CA LEU A 85 -6.84 -6.35 -19.38
C LEU A 85 -6.23 -4.97 -19.66
N PHE A 86 -5.70 -4.30 -18.64
CA PHE A 86 -5.06 -2.99 -18.79
C PHE A 86 -3.59 -3.07 -19.24
N THR A 87 -2.94 -4.22 -19.05
CA THR A 87 -1.53 -4.45 -19.44
C THR A 87 -1.37 -5.18 -20.77
N ASP A 88 -2.45 -5.40 -21.54
CA ASP A 88 -2.36 -6.07 -22.84
C ASP A 88 -1.46 -5.26 -23.81
N PRO A 89 -0.29 -5.79 -24.22
CA PRO A 89 0.63 -5.06 -25.09
C PRO A 89 0.06 -4.80 -26.48
N ASN A 90 -0.93 -5.58 -26.92
CA ASN A 90 -1.60 -5.44 -28.21
C ASN A 90 -2.80 -4.49 -28.16
N ARG A 91 -3.08 -3.88 -27.01
CA ARG A 91 -4.16 -2.90 -26.91
C ARG A 91 -3.91 -1.74 -27.89
N PRO A 92 -4.87 -1.42 -28.78
CA PRO A 92 -4.72 -0.34 -29.74
C PRO A 92 -4.60 1.00 -29.00
N ALA A 93 -3.88 1.94 -29.62
CA ALA A 93 -3.76 3.28 -29.07
C ALA A 93 -5.13 3.98 -29.07
N GLU A 94 -5.40 4.74 -28.01
CA GLU A 94 -6.60 5.58 -27.97
C GLU A 94 -6.40 6.75 -28.94
N ARG A 95 -7.43 7.06 -29.73
CA ARG A 95 -7.35 8.12 -30.74
C ARG A 95 -7.23 9.47 -30.06
N ALA A 96 -6.19 10.23 -30.38
CA ALA A 96 -6.05 11.61 -29.90
C ALA A 96 -7.27 12.45 -30.32
N GLY A 97 -7.81 13.21 -29.37
CA GLY A 97 -9.05 13.99 -29.56
C GLY A 97 -10.34 13.17 -29.54
N SER A 98 -10.30 11.89 -29.15
CA SER A 98 -11.53 11.17 -28.78
C SER A 98 -12.04 11.65 -27.43
N ALA A 99 -13.35 11.46 -27.17
CA ALA A 99 -13.92 11.76 -25.86
C ALA A 99 -13.22 10.97 -24.72
N ALA A 100 -12.76 9.74 -24.99
CA ALA A 100 -12.02 8.93 -24.02
C ALA A 100 -10.62 9.50 -23.75
N PHE A 101 -9.96 10.04 -24.77
CA PHE A 101 -8.67 10.73 -24.63
C PHE A 101 -8.81 12.02 -23.81
N GLU A 102 -9.80 12.85 -24.12
CA GLU A 102 -10.06 14.11 -23.38
C GLU A 102 -10.43 13.84 -21.92
N MET A 103 -11.25 12.81 -21.67
CA MET A 103 -11.58 12.37 -20.32
C MET A 103 -10.32 11.87 -19.58
N THR A 104 -9.45 11.12 -20.25
CA THR A 104 -8.16 10.67 -19.68
C THR A 104 -7.28 11.85 -19.28
N GLN A 105 -7.13 12.86 -20.14
CA GLN A 105 -6.39 14.08 -19.82
C GLN A 105 -6.98 14.81 -18.61
N THR A 106 -8.30 14.91 -18.55
CA THR A 106 -9.01 15.56 -17.43
C THR A 106 -8.78 14.83 -16.11
N MET A 107 -8.88 13.50 -16.11
CA MET A 107 -8.64 12.68 -14.91
C MET A 107 -7.20 12.84 -14.42
N LEU A 108 -6.22 12.70 -15.32
CA LEU A 108 -4.80 12.86 -14.98
C LEU A 108 -4.47 14.28 -14.49
N ALA A 109 -5.11 15.31 -15.05
CA ALA A 109 -4.94 16.68 -14.57
C ALA A 109 -5.39 16.84 -13.11
N GLY A 110 -6.51 16.20 -12.75
CA GLY A 110 -7.04 16.19 -11.39
C GLY A 110 -6.19 15.37 -10.43
N ASP A 111 -5.68 14.23 -10.88
CA ASP A 111 -4.80 13.35 -10.09
C ASP A 111 -3.41 13.97 -9.89
N PHE A 112 -2.95 14.81 -10.81
CA PHE A 112 -1.61 15.41 -10.76
C PHE A 112 -1.66 16.94 -10.93
N PRO A 113 -2.28 17.69 -9.99
CA PRO A 113 -2.52 19.13 -10.15
C PRO A 113 -1.23 19.97 -10.20
N TYR A 114 -0.12 19.41 -9.71
CA TYR A 114 1.20 20.06 -9.72
C TYR A 114 2.10 19.60 -10.86
N VAL A 115 1.67 18.62 -11.66
CA VAL A 115 2.41 18.16 -12.84
C VAL A 115 1.91 18.93 -14.05
N PRO A 116 2.79 19.62 -14.80
CA PRO A 116 2.37 20.36 -15.98
C PRO A 116 1.64 19.47 -16.99
N MET A 117 0.49 19.91 -17.49
CA MET A 117 -0.30 19.15 -18.48
C MET A 117 0.51 18.73 -19.70
N LYS A 118 1.45 19.57 -20.15
CA LYS A 118 2.37 19.22 -21.25
C LYS A 118 3.14 17.92 -20.99
N SER A 119 3.57 17.69 -19.74
CA SER A 119 4.30 16.49 -19.33
C SER A 119 3.37 15.28 -19.32
N LEU A 120 2.14 15.44 -18.82
CA LEU A 120 1.13 14.36 -18.84
C LEU A 120 0.74 13.96 -20.28
N VAL A 121 0.59 14.95 -21.18
CA VAL A 121 0.29 14.71 -22.61
C VAL A 121 1.47 14.03 -23.33
N GLU A 122 2.70 14.41 -23.00
CA GLU A 122 3.91 13.77 -23.53
C GLU A 122 3.99 12.31 -23.09
N ILE A 123 3.77 12.02 -21.80
CA ILE A 123 3.71 10.64 -21.29
C ILE A 123 2.57 9.88 -21.98
N LEU A 124 1.36 10.43 -22.07
CA LEU A 124 0.23 9.80 -22.78
C LEU A 124 0.63 9.39 -24.21
N SER A 125 1.23 10.31 -24.95
CA SER A 125 1.65 10.07 -26.34
C SER A 125 2.67 8.94 -26.45
N ASN A 126 3.61 8.85 -25.50
CA ASN A 126 4.61 7.78 -25.43
C ASN A 126 4.02 6.42 -25.00
N HIS A 127 2.85 6.42 -24.36
CA HIS A 127 2.19 5.23 -23.82
C HIS A 127 0.84 4.93 -24.49
N LYS A 128 0.78 5.11 -25.82
CA LYS A 128 -0.40 4.77 -26.66
C LYS A 128 -1.69 5.47 -26.20
N ASN A 129 -1.57 6.62 -25.54
CA ASN A 129 -2.67 7.37 -24.93
C ASN A 129 -3.47 6.58 -23.90
N HIS A 130 -2.84 5.60 -23.24
CA HIS A 130 -3.50 4.81 -22.21
C HIS A 130 -3.32 5.48 -20.84
N MET A 131 -4.44 5.68 -20.13
CA MET A 131 -4.46 6.28 -18.80
C MET A 131 -3.57 5.53 -17.81
N TYR A 132 -3.78 4.21 -17.65
CA TYR A 132 -3.11 3.42 -16.60
C TYR A 132 -1.57 3.46 -16.65
N PRO A 133 -0.89 3.18 -17.77
CA PRO A 133 0.57 3.30 -17.82
C PRO A 133 1.04 4.75 -17.62
N THR A 134 0.25 5.73 -18.05
CA THR A 134 0.58 7.15 -17.85
C THR A 134 0.49 7.55 -16.39
N ASP A 135 -0.56 7.14 -15.68
CA ASP A 135 -0.73 7.35 -14.24
C ASP A 135 0.45 6.76 -13.46
N ALA A 136 0.80 5.50 -13.73
CA ALA A 136 1.92 4.81 -13.06
C ALA A 136 3.26 5.55 -13.23
N ILE A 137 3.55 6.04 -14.45
CA ILE A 137 4.80 6.78 -14.72
C ILE A 137 4.75 8.18 -14.12
N SER A 138 3.61 8.85 -14.18
CA SER A 138 3.42 10.17 -13.56
C SER A 138 3.61 10.10 -12.04
N LEU A 139 3.13 9.02 -11.42
CA LEU A 139 3.34 8.72 -10.00
C LEU A 139 4.82 8.55 -9.69
N GLN A 140 5.54 7.74 -10.48
CA GLN A 140 6.97 7.53 -10.31
C GLN A 140 7.78 8.82 -10.45
N GLN A 141 7.41 9.69 -11.40
CA GLN A 141 8.04 11.00 -11.57
C GLN A 141 7.72 11.95 -10.42
N ALA A 142 6.48 11.94 -9.90
CA ALA A 142 6.10 12.72 -8.72
C ALA A 142 6.97 12.34 -7.52
N MET A 143 7.17 11.04 -7.29
CA MET A 143 8.07 10.53 -6.25
C MET A 143 9.52 10.95 -6.48
N ALA A 144 10.05 10.74 -7.69
CA ALA A 144 11.45 11.08 -8.02
C ALA A 144 11.75 12.59 -7.96
N SER A 145 10.73 13.44 -8.15
CA SER A 145 10.86 14.90 -8.08
C SER A 145 10.61 15.48 -6.69
N GLY A 146 10.41 14.63 -5.67
CA GLY A 146 10.12 15.07 -4.30
C GLY A 146 8.75 15.73 -4.13
N ARG A 147 7.84 15.54 -5.10
CA ARG A 147 6.44 16.03 -5.02
C ARG A 147 5.58 15.03 -4.26
N VAL A 148 5.97 14.79 -3.02
CA VAL A 148 5.38 13.82 -2.10
C VAL A 148 4.98 14.52 -0.81
N PHE A 149 4.06 13.89 -0.11
CA PHE A 149 3.51 14.33 1.17
C PHE A 149 3.64 13.18 2.16
N GLU A 150 3.79 13.50 3.43
CA GLU A 150 3.93 12.50 4.49
C GLU A 150 2.55 12.00 4.94
N CYS A 151 2.45 10.69 5.15
CA CYS A 151 1.34 10.10 5.87
C CYS A 151 1.49 10.40 7.37
N GLU A 152 0.50 11.03 8.00
CA GLU A 152 0.54 11.32 9.45
C GLU A 152 0.51 10.07 10.34
N GLY A 153 0.10 8.92 9.80
CA GLY A 153 0.04 7.66 10.55
C GLY A 153 1.35 6.87 10.56
N CYS A 154 2.11 6.89 9.47
CA CYS A 154 3.33 6.08 9.33
C CYS A 154 4.58 6.87 8.91
N PHE A 155 4.45 8.18 8.68
CA PHE A 155 5.52 9.09 8.24
C PHE A 155 6.21 8.68 6.93
N ALA A 156 5.56 7.83 6.13
CA ALA A 156 6.05 7.48 4.81
C ALA A 156 5.60 8.54 3.79
N GLU A 157 6.46 8.81 2.81
CA GLU A 157 6.19 9.73 1.71
C GLU A 157 5.32 9.06 0.63
N HIS A 158 4.28 9.78 0.22
CA HIS A 158 3.35 9.36 -0.83
C HIS A 158 2.97 10.55 -1.72
N PRO A 159 2.74 10.31 -3.02
CA PRO A 159 2.10 11.32 -3.87
C PRO A 159 0.72 11.71 -3.32
N LEU A 160 0.36 13.00 -3.41
CA LEU A 160 -0.85 13.55 -2.80
C LEU A 160 -2.12 12.80 -3.21
N ASN A 161 -2.25 12.47 -4.50
CA ASN A 161 -3.38 11.73 -5.06
C ASN A 161 -3.49 10.28 -4.58
N ARG A 162 -2.49 9.80 -3.83
CA ARG A 162 -2.52 8.49 -3.17
C ARG A 162 -2.83 8.57 -1.69
N LEU A 163 -2.89 9.77 -1.12
CA LEU A 163 -3.29 9.99 0.26
C LEU A 163 -4.81 10.17 0.37
N ILE A 164 -5.30 9.81 1.54
CA ILE A 164 -6.68 9.95 1.98
C ILE A 164 -6.73 11.11 2.94
N HIS A 165 -7.70 11.98 2.78
CA HIS A 165 -7.89 13.14 3.65
C HIS A 165 -9.15 13.01 4.52
N CYS A 166 -9.10 13.50 5.75
CA CYS A 166 -10.30 13.66 6.56
C CYS A 166 -11.12 14.87 6.09
N ASP A 167 -12.36 14.99 6.57
CA ASP A 167 -13.25 16.13 6.31
C ASP A 167 -13.09 17.26 7.36
N GLY A 168 -11.96 17.30 8.06
CA GLY A 168 -11.66 18.34 9.06
C GLY A 168 -11.31 19.68 8.41
N ASP A 169 -11.39 20.77 9.19
CA ASP A 169 -11.05 22.13 8.74
C ASP A 169 -9.64 22.22 8.13
N HIS A 170 -8.71 21.47 8.72
CA HIS A 170 -7.38 21.22 8.17
C HIS A 170 -7.32 19.73 7.81
N PRO A 171 -7.26 19.38 6.51
CA PRO A 171 -7.30 18.00 6.08
C PRO A 171 -6.04 17.26 6.50
N HIS A 172 -6.20 16.26 7.37
CA HIS A 172 -5.13 15.33 7.75
C HIS A 172 -4.93 14.25 6.70
N LEU A 173 -3.69 13.93 6.38
CA LEU A 173 -3.35 13.03 5.25
C LEU A 173 -2.84 11.66 5.71
N PHE A 174 -3.44 10.60 5.17
CA PHE A 174 -3.11 9.22 5.53
C PHE A 174 -2.98 8.32 4.31
N CYS A 175 -2.08 7.34 4.36
CA CYS A 175 -1.99 6.33 3.32
C CYS A 175 -3.14 5.30 3.46
N PRO A 176 -3.56 4.64 2.35
CA PRO A 176 -4.63 3.65 2.38
C PRO A 176 -4.41 2.51 3.37
N LYS A 177 -3.14 2.13 3.60
CA LYS A 177 -2.79 1.08 4.56
C LYS A 177 -3.12 1.49 5.99
N CYS A 178 -2.76 2.72 6.39
CA CYS A 178 -3.07 3.25 7.72
C CYS A 178 -4.59 3.37 7.93
N CYS A 179 -5.32 3.90 6.96
CA CYS A 179 -6.78 3.97 7.03
C CYS A 179 -7.44 2.59 7.11
N ALA A 180 -6.99 1.62 6.30
CA ALA A 180 -7.51 0.27 6.33
C ALA A 180 -7.24 -0.45 7.65
N ALA A 181 -6.03 -0.31 8.21
CA ALA A 181 -5.68 -0.87 9.51
C ALA A 181 -6.56 -0.27 10.62
N ALA A 182 -6.71 1.06 10.63
CA ALA A 182 -7.57 1.74 11.60
C ALA A 182 -9.03 1.28 11.49
N ALA A 183 -9.57 1.20 10.27
CA ALA A 183 -10.93 0.70 10.04
C ALA A 183 -11.12 -0.73 10.51
N GLN A 184 -10.14 -1.61 10.25
CA GLN A 184 -10.17 -2.99 10.73
C GLN A 184 -10.24 -3.06 12.25
N THR A 185 -9.46 -2.22 12.95
CA THR A 185 -9.52 -2.11 14.41
C THR A 185 -10.89 -1.62 14.88
N GLN A 186 -11.48 -0.60 14.27
CA GLN A 186 -12.82 -0.12 14.64
C GLN A 186 -13.89 -1.20 14.45
N ILE A 187 -13.86 -1.90 13.31
CA ILE A 187 -14.77 -3.02 13.02
C ILE A 187 -14.64 -4.12 14.09
N SER A 188 -13.41 -4.48 14.48
CA SER A 188 -13.19 -5.48 15.54
C SER A 188 -13.67 -5.06 16.92
N GLN A 189 -13.79 -3.75 17.16
CA GLN A 189 -14.32 -3.17 18.39
C GLN A 189 -15.84 -2.91 18.31
N SER A 190 -16.52 -3.41 17.29
CA SER A 190 -17.94 -3.14 17.02
C SER A 190 -18.27 -1.65 16.91
N LYS A 191 -17.33 -0.84 16.39
CA LYS A 191 -17.54 0.58 16.09
C LYS A 191 -17.69 0.77 14.59
N HIS A 192 -18.74 1.49 14.19
CA HIS A 192 -19.02 1.78 12.78
C HIS A 192 -18.56 3.18 12.32
N GLU A 193 -18.25 4.08 13.26
CA GLU A 193 -17.78 5.43 12.97
C GLU A 193 -16.27 5.43 12.65
N LEU A 194 -15.92 5.66 11.38
CA LEU A 194 -14.53 5.84 10.95
C LEU A 194 -14.12 7.30 11.13
N ARG A 195 -13.52 7.62 12.28
CA ARG A 195 -13.00 8.96 12.60
C ARG A 195 -11.55 9.11 12.19
N CYS A 196 -11.12 10.36 12.02
CA CYS A 196 -9.75 10.75 11.77
C CYS A 196 -8.81 10.13 12.82
N ILE A 197 -7.65 9.65 12.36
CA ILE A 197 -6.65 8.95 13.19
C ILE A 197 -5.48 9.85 13.57
N SER A 198 -5.59 11.16 13.31
CA SER A 198 -4.58 12.13 13.72
C SER A 198 -4.47 12.21 15.23
N ILE A 199 -3.27 12.49 15.72
CA ILE A 199 -2.98 12.70 17.15
C ILE A 199 -3.58 14.03 17.68
N GLU A 200 -4.03 14.91 16.78
CA GLU A 200 -4.58 16.22 17.12
C GLU A 200 -6.02 16.16 17.67
N ASN A 201 -6.53 14.97 18.01
CA ASN A 201 -7.90 14.73 18.47
C ASN A 201 -8.97 15.28 17.51
N CYS A 202 -8.73 15.11 16.21
CA CYS A 202 -9.68 15.48 15.17
C CYS A 202 -10.91 14.55 15.23
N SER A 203 -12.10 15.12 15.38
CA SER A 203 -13.37 14.38 15.44
C SER A 203 -14.00 14.16 14.06
N ALA A 204 -13.39 14.69 13.00
CA ALA A 204 -13.88 14.57 11.64
C ALA A 204 -13.88 13.11 11.16
N GLY A 205 -14.78 12.81 10.23
CA GLY A 205 -14.81 11.55 9.51
C GLY A 205 -14.04 11.60 8.20
N PHE A 206 -14.32 10.62 7.35
CA PHE A 206 -13.87 10.56 5.96
C PHE A 206 -15.08 10.53 5.04
N SER A 207 -15.01 11.29 3.94
CA SER A 207 -16.07 11.28 2.93
C SER A 207 -16.27 9.88 2.34
N VAL A 208 -17.44 9.65 1.72
CA VAL A 208 -17.71 8.38 1.02
C VAL A 208 -16.67 8.10 -0.06
N GLY A 209 -16.26 9.13 -0.81
CA GLY A 209 -15.24 9.04 -1.85
C GLY A 209 -13.86 8.66 -1.32
N GLU A 210 -13.51 9.10 -0.11
CA GLU A 210 -12.28 8.70 0.57
C GLU A 210 -12.37 7.28 1.12
N ARG A 211 -13.50 6.92 1.74
CA ARG A 211 -13.74 5.60 2.33
C ARG A 211 -13.60 4.46 1.32
N VAL A 212 -14.08 4.64 0.08
CA VAL A 212 -13.96 3.62 -0.97
C VAL A 212 -12.52 3.37 -1.42
N LYS A 213 -11.57 4.27 -1.11
CA LYS A 213 -10.15 4.09 -1.48
C LYS A 213 -9.44 3.07 -0.60
N TYR A 214 -9.94 2.79 0.61
CA TYR A 214 -9.27 1.91 1.58
C TYR A 214 -10.17 0.82 2.18
N LEU A 215 -11.49 0.89 1.99
CA LEU A 215 -12.41 -0.15 2.45
C LEU A 215 -12.69 -1.19 1.37
N SER A 216 -12.63 -2.46 1.74
CA SER A 216 -13.16 -3.54 0.89
C SER A 216 -14.69 -3.60 0.94
N THR A 217 -15.31 -4.24 -0.06
CA THR A 217 -16.75 -4.49 -0.08
C THR A 217 -17.24 -5.21 1.19
N ASP A 218 -16.43 -6.11 1.74
CA ASP A 218 -16.78 -6.86 2.95
C ASP A 218 -16.66 -5.99 4.21
N GLN A 219 -15.68 -5.09 4.27
CA GLN A 219 -15.56 -4.11 5.35
C GLN A 219 -16.71 -3.10 5.31
N ILE A 220 -17.14 -2.65 4.13
CA ILE A 220 -18.33 -1.78 3.98
C ILE A 220 -19.56 -2.49 4.53
N LYS A 221 -19.82 -3.74 4.11
CA LYS A 221 -20.94 -4.53 4.63
C LYS A 221 -20.85 -4.77 6.13
N ALA A 222 -19.64 -4.96 6.68
CA ALA A 222 -19.45 -5.13 8.12
C ALA A 222 -19.83 -3.87 8.89
N LEU A 223 -19.39 -2.69 8.42
CA LEU A 223 -19.75 -1.40 9.02
C LEU A 223 -21.27 -1.17 8.97
N ASP A 224 -21.92 -1.50 7.86
CA ASP A 224 -23.38 -1.37 7.72
C ASP A 224 -24.14 -2.28 8.69
N ARG A 225 -23.65 -3.49 8.95
CA ARG A 225 -24.26 -4.40 9.96
C ARG A 225 -24.10 -3.82 11.36
N ILE A 226 -22.89 -3.40 11.73
CA ILE A 226 -22.60 -2.82 13.05
C ILE A 226 -23.45 -1.55 13.28
N ALA A 227 -23.61 -0.70 12.26
CA ALA A 227 -24.44 0.50 12.36
C ALA A 227 -25.91 0.16 12.65
N LYS A 228 -26.48 -0.81 11.92
CA LYS A 228 -27.87 -1.28 12.15
C LYS A 228 -28.06 -1.89 13.53
N GLU A 229 -27.11 -2.68 14.00
CA GLU A 229 -27.15 -3.28 15.34
C GLU A 229 -27.14 -2.19 16.43
N ALA A 230 -26.27 -1.18 16.29
CA ALA A 230 -26.21 -0.04 17.21
C ALA A 230 -27.52 0.79 17.23
N GLU A 231 -28.16 1.00 16.08
CA GLU A 231 -29.46 1.68 16.00
C GLU A 231 -30.58 0.91 16.74
N VAL A 232 -30.57 -0.42 16.63
CA VAL A 232 -31.54 -1.28 17.33
C VAL A 232 -31.32 -1.24 18.84
N GLU A 233 -30.08 -1.29 19.30
CA GLU A 233 -29.73 -1.19 20.73
C GLU A 233 -30.16 0.16 21.34
N GLN A 234 -29.87 1.28 20.66
CA GLN A 234 -30.28 2.60 21.12
C GLN A 234 -31.81 2.75 21.18
N ASN A 235 -32.53 2.24 20.17
CA ASN A 235 -33.99 2.27 20.15
C ASN A 235 -34.60 1.35 21.21
N GLY A 236 -33.99 0.19 21.49
CA GLY A 236 -34.44 -0.74 22.53
C GLY A 236 -34.29 -0.17 23.95
N GLN A 237 -33.18 0.54 24.22
CA GLN A 237 -32.97 1.23 25.51
C GLN A 237 -33.95 2.39 25.72
N GLY A 238 -34.31 3.11 24.65
CA GLY A 238 -35.32 4.19 24.69
C GLY A 238 -36.73 3.70 25.02
N VAL A 239 -37.08 2.46 24.66
CA VAL A 239 -38.39 1.85 25.00
C VAL A 239 -38.45 1.43 26.47
N GLN A 240 -37.36 0.88 27.03
CA GLN A 240 -37.30 0.54 28.46
C GLN A 240 -37.34 1.79 29.36
N GLN A 241 -36.64 2.87 29.02
CA GLN A 241 -36.67 4.09 29.84
C GLN A 241 -38.05 4.78 29.87
N ARG A 242 -38.85 4.66 28.80
CA ARG A 242 -40.22 5.22 28.74
C ARG A 242 -41.23 4.43 29.56
N SER A 243 -41.07 3.12 29.72
CA SER A 243 -41.94 2.30 30.56
C SER A 243 -41.69 2.47 32.06
N TYR A 244 -40.50 2.92 32.47
CA TYR A 244 -40.20 3.25 33.87
C TYR A 244 -40.64 4.65 34.31
N GLN A 245 -40.94 5.58 33.38
CA GLN A 245 -41.42 6.93 33.70
C GLN A 245 -42.96 7.08 33.69
N GLN A 246 -43.69 5.99 33.41
CA GLN A 246 -45.16 5.96 33.45
C GLN A 246 -45.73 5.13 34.63
N GLN A 247 -44.91 4.81 35.63
CA GLN A 247 -45.33 4.26 36.93
C GLN A 247 -45.04 5.26 38.03
#